data_AF-A0A8J1N0D5-F1
#
_entry.id   AF-A0A8J1N0D5-F1
#
_cell.length_a   1.000
_cell.length_b   1.000
_cell.length_c   1.000
_cell.angle_alpha   90.00
_cell.angle_beta   90.00
_cell.angle_gamma   90.00
#
_symmetry.space_group_name_H-M   'P 1'
#
loop_
_entity.id
_entity.type
_entity.pdbx_description
1 polymer ?
#
loop_
_entity_poly.entity_id
_entity_poly.type
_entity_poly.pdbx_seq_one_letter_code
_entity_poly.pdbx_strand_id
1 'polypeptide(L)'
;MISIPEFYRGKNVLITGATGFMGKVLLEKLLRSCPNTKAVYVLVRPKAGQKPKERVAEMMSCKLFDRLRDEQPDCAQKVIAISSELTQPELDMSKEDQDTLIDCIDIVFHCAATVRFNESLRDAMQLNVIATRQLIYLAQKMKKLEVFIHVSTAYANCNRKQIEEMVYPPPVDPKKLIESLAWMDDSLVNNITPKLIGDRPNTYTYTKALAEYVVQQEGSKLNIAIVRPSIVGASWKEPFPGWIDNFNGPSGLFIAAGKGILRTMRASNNAVADLIPVDVVVNTTLAAAWYSGVNRYSRPRNILVYNCTTGGTNPFHWGEVEYHVISTFKRNPLEQAFRRPNVNLTSNHLLYHYWIAVSHKAPAFLYDVYLRITGRSPRMMKTITRLHRAMMLLEYFTSNSWVWNNENTNMLMSQLSPEDKKVFNFDVRQLHWAEYMENYCMGTKKYVLNEEMSGLPAARKHLNKLRNIRYGFNTILVVLIWRVFIARSQMARNIWYFVVSMCFKFLSYFRASSTMRY
;
A
#
# COMPACT_ATOMS: atom_id res chain seq x y z
N MET A 1 14.70 -32.78 0.05
CA MET A 1 15.01 -31.41 -0.42
C MET A 1 15.43 -30.60 0.79
N ILE A 2 16.45 -29.75 0.68
CA ILE A 2 16.89 -28.88 1.79
C ILE A 2 15.72 -27.93 2.13
N SER A 3 15.36 -27.79 3.40
CA SER A 3 14.28 -26.88 3.82
C SER A 3 14.69 -25.41 3.69
N ILE A 4 13.73 -24.49 3.75
CA ILE A 4 14.03 -23.05 3.70
C ILE A 4 14.99 -22.65 4.83
N PRO A 5 14.75 -22.96 6.12
CA PRO A 5 15.65 -22.56 7.20
C PRO A 5 17.05 -23.15 7.07
N GLU A 6 17.18 -24.35 6.53
CA GLU A 6 18.48 -25.02 6.34
C GLU A 6 19.31 -24.36 5.24
N PHE A 7 18.69 -23.89 4.16
CA PHE A 7 19.39 -23.12 3.12
C PHE A 7 20.00 -21.82 3.64
N TYR A 8 19.32 -21.13 4.56
CA TYR A 8 19.82 -19.91 5.18
C TYR A 8 20.86 -20.15 6.28
N ARG A 9 21.08 -21.40 6.71
CA ARG A 9 22.03 -21.73 7.78
C ARG A 9 23.44 -21.26 7.42
N GLY A 10 24.05 -20.48 8.31
CA GLY A 10 25.42 -20.00 8.16
C GLY A 10 25.62 -18.93 7.07
N LYS A 11 24.55 -18.51 6.37
CA LYS A 11 24.61 -17.55 5.27
C LYS A 11 24.65 -16.11 5.77
N ASN A 12 25.34 -15.24 5.03
CA ASN A 12 25.27 -13.80 5.19
C ASN A 12 24.32 -13.19 4.15
N VAL A 13 23.35 -12.41 4.61
CA VAL A 13 22.29 -11.85 3.78
C VAL A 13 22.42 -10.34 3.72
N LEU A 14 22.39 -9.74 2.53
CA LEU A 14 22.31 -8.29 2.33
C LEU A 14 20.88 -7.87 2.00
N ILE A 15 20.31 -6.93 2.75
CA ILE A 15 18.98 -6.36 2.49
C ILE A 15 19.11 -4.86 2.22
N THR A 16 18.73 -4.44 1.02
CA THR A 16 18.51 -3.01 0.72
C THR A 16 17.08 -2.62 1.06
N GLY A 17 16.85 -1.39 1.53
CA GLY A 17 15.50 -0.94 1.87
C GLY A 17 14.94 -1.59 3.15
N ALA A 18 15.80 -2.16 4.00
CA ALA A 18 15.42 -2.83 5.25
C ALA A 18 14.62 -1.93 6.21
N THR A 19 14.84 -0.61 6.16
CA THR A 19 14.09 0.36 6.98
C THR A 19 12.71 0.71 6.44
N GLY A 20 12.36 0.25 5.23
CA GLY A 20 11.03 0.42 4.64
C GLY A 20 10.04 -0.65 5.10
N PHE A 21 8.77 -0.46 4.75
CA PHE A 21 7.66 -1.33 5.18
C PHE A 21 7.92 -2.82 4.92
N MET A 22 8.15 -3.22 3.66
CA MET A 22 8.45 -4.61 3.32
C MET A 22 9.79 -5.09 3.90
N GLY A 23 10.81 -4.22 3.91
CA GLY A 23 12.15 -4.57 4.38
C GLY A 23 12.17 -4.96 5.86
N LYS A 24 11.38 -4.28 6.70
CA LYS A 24 11.26 -4.62 8.12
C LYS A 24 10.63 -6.00 8.32
N VAL A 25 9.55 -6.30 7.59
CA VAL A 25 8.87 -7.61 7.65
C VAL A 25 9.80 -8.71 7.14
N LEU A 26 10.55 -8.47 6.07
CA LEU A 26 11.55 -9.40 5.56
C LEU A 26 12.64 -9.69 6.59
N LEU A 27 13.19 -8.66 7.22
CA LEU A 27 14.20 -8.80 8.27
C LEU A 27 13.66 -9.58 9.47
N GLU A 28 12.47 -9.22 9.96
CA GLU A 28 11.81 -9.91 11.08
C GLU A 28 11.58 -11.39 10.76
N LYS A 29 10.98 -11.68 9.60
CA LYS A 29 10.63 -13.03 9.19
C LYS A 29 11.86 -13.90 9.02
N LEU A 30 12.91 -13.37 8.38
CA LEU A 30 14.18 -14.08 8.19
C LEU A 30 14.84 -14.42 9.53
N LEU A 31 14.99 -13.46 10.44
CA LEU A 31 15.65 -13.70 11.72
C LEU A 31 14.84 -14.64 12.63
N ARG A 32 13.50 -14.58 12.57
CA ARG A 32 12.63 -15.42 13.39
C ARG A 32 12.54 -16.85 12.86
N SER A 33 12.33 -16.99 11.55
CA SER A 33 12.07 -18.31 10.92
C SER A 33 13.33 -19.02 10.43
N CYS A 34 14.44 -18.29 10.25
CA CYS A 34 15.75 -18.83 9.88
C CYS A 34 16.81 -18.40 10.91
N PRO A 35 16.68 -18.79 12.20
CA PRO A 35 17.52 -18.26 13.27
C PRO A 35 19.01 -18.60 13.12
N ASN A 36 19.35 -19.64 12.35
CA ASN A 36 20.74 -20.02 12.07
C ASN A 36 21.41 -19.23 10.94
N THR A 37 20.76 -18.17 10.43
CA THR A 37 21.41 -17.18 9.56
C THR A 37 22.58 -16.55 10.30
N LYS A 38 23.75 -16.43 9.64
CA LYS A 38 24.98 -15.95 10.29
C LYS A 38 24.91 -14.46 10.61
N ALA A 39 24.63 -13.65 9.60
CA ALA A 39 24.49 -12.21 9.73
C ALA A 39 23.56 -11.65 8.64
N VAL A 40 22.89 -10.55 8.96
CA VAL A 40 22.05 -9.79 8.04
C VAL A 40 22.57 -8.36 7.95
N TYR A 41 23.20 -8.04 6.82
CA TYR A 41 23.69 -6.72 6.48
C TYR A 41 22.54 -5.88 5.94
N VAL A 42 22.37 -4.68 6.48
CA VAL A 42 21.30 -3.75 6.06
C VAL A 42 21.91 -2.44 5.59
N LEU A 43 21.58 -2.05 4.36
CA LEU A 43 21.99 -0.74 3.83
C LEU A 43 21.07 0.34 4.38
N VAL A 44 21.67 1.33 5.03
CA VAL A 44 20.96 2.40 5.74
C VAL A 44 21.43 3.76 5.22
N ARG A 45 20.47 4.57 4.79
CA ARG A 45 20.72 5.95 4.36
C ARG A 45 21.28 6.79 5.52
N PRO A 46 22.37 7.56 5.31
CA PRO A 46 22.86 8.53 6.27
C PRO A 46 21.76 9.50 6.74
N LYS A 47 21.78 9.88 8.02
CA LYS A 47 20.91 10.92 8.57
C LYS A 47 21.72 11.78 9.52
N ALA A 48 21.63 13.10 9.36
CA ALA A 48 22.39 14.04 10.18
C ALA A 48 22.16 13.75 11.68
N GLY A 49 23.25 13.59 12.43
CA GLY A 49 23.23 13.35 13.87
C GLY A 49 22.81 11.94 14.31
N GLN A 50 22.70 10.96 13.40
CA GLN A 50 22.34 9.58 13.76
C GLN A 50 23.26 8.57 13.08
N LYS A 51 23.93 7.71 13.86
CA LYS A 51 24.78 6.64 13.32
C LYS A 51 23.91 5.53 12.68
N PRO A 52 24.40 4.81 11.65
CA PRO A 52 23.65 3.71 11.02
C PRO A 52 23.15 2.67 12.03
N LYS A 53 23.99 2.30 13.01
CA LYS A 53 23.65 1.35 14.08
C LYS A 53 22.48 1.83 14.96
N GLU A 54 22.44 3.12 15.30
CA GLU A 54 21.36 3.71 16.10
C GLU A 54 20.04 3.67 15.33
N ARG A 55 20.08 3.92 14.02
CA ARG A 55 18.89 3.86 13.17
C ARG A 55 18.34 2.44 13.04
N VAL A 56 19.21 1.43 12.98
CA VAL A 56 18.77 0.02 13.01
C VAL A 56 18.20 -0.35 14.36
N ALA A 57 18.82 0.07 15.47
CA ALA A 57 18.31 -0.17 16.82
C ALA A 57 16.92 0.48 17.02
N GLU A 58 16.74 1.72 16.57
CA GLU A 58 15.43 2.42 16.59
C GLU A 58 14.38 1.63 15.78
N MET A 59 14.73 1.20 14.56
CA MET A 59 13.84 0.38 13.74
C MET A 59 13.44 -0.92 14.45
N MET A 60 14.41 -1.61 15.07
CA MET A 60 14.20 -2.87 15.78
C MET A 60 13.45 -2.71 17.11
N SER A 61 13.29 -1.49 17.62
CA SER A 61 12.44 -1.21 18.80
C SER A 61 10.93 -1.22 18.47
N CYS A 62 10.57 -1.22 17.18
CA CYS A 62 9.17 -1.25 16.75
C CYS A 62 8.46 -2.54 17.20
N LYS A 63 7.14 -2.42 17.47
CA LYS A 63 6.27 -3.54 17.86
C LYS A 63 6.28 -4.74 16.92
N LEU A 64 6.61 -4.52 15.64
CA LEU A 64 6.81 -5.59 14.66
C LEU A 64 7.80 -6.65 15.18
N PHE A 65 8.87 -6.22 15.84
CA PHE A 65 9.96 -7.08 16.28
C PHE A 65 9.76 -7.67 17.69
N ASP A 66 8.64 -7.39 18.37
CA ASP A 66 8.40 -7.87 19.75
C ASP A 66 8.51 -9.40 19.80
N ARG A 67 7.76 -10.09 18.94
CA ARG A 67 7.78 -11.56 18.83
C ARG A 67 9.17 -12.10 18.50
N LEU A 68 9.90 -11.43 17.59
CA LEU A 68 11.28 -11.83 17.26
C LEU A 68 12.19 -11.73 18.48
N ARG A 69 12.08 -10.67 19.30
CA ARG A 69 12.91 -10.49 20.49
C ARG A 69 12.59 -11.51 21.57
N ASP A 70 11.33 -11.91 21.69
CA ASP A 70 10.89 -12.95 22.63
C ASP A 70 11.39 -14.34 22.19
N GLU A 71 11.26 -14.68 20.89
CA GLU A 71 11.66 -15.99 20.36
C GLU A 71 13.18 -16.11 20.13
N GLN A 72 13.86 -15.00 19.81
CA GLN A 72 15.29 -14.93 19.45
C GLN A 72 15.97 -13.70 20.09
N PRO A 73 16.28 -13.74 21.40
CA PRO A 73 16.80 -12.58 22.13
C PRO A 73 18.08 -11.96 21.54
N ASP A 74 18.97 -12.80 20.99
CA ASP A 74 20.25 -12.36 20.41
C ASP A 74 20.15 -11.91 18.94
N CYS A 75 18.95 -11.84 18.36
CA CYS A 75 18.76 -11.52 16.95
C CYS A 75 19.40 -10.18 16.52
N ALA A 76 19.41 -9.19 17.41
CA ALA A 76 19.97 -7.86 17.12
C ALA A 76 21.48 -7.89 16.87
N GLN A 77 22.21 -8.83 17.47
CA GLN A 77 23.66 -8.99 17.26
C GLN A 77 24.01 -9.45 15.85
N LYS A 78 23.05 -10.09 15.15
CA LYS A 78 23.21 -10.57 13.78
C LYS A 78 22.96 -9.46 12.74
N VAL A 79 22.42 -8.31 13.14
CA VAL A 79 22.09 -7.23 12.20
C VAL A 79 23.22 -6.21 12.12
N ILE A 80 23.84 -6.12 10.94
CA ILE A 80 25.00 -5.26 10.69
C ILE A 80 24.56 -4.09 9.81
N ALA A 81 24.63 -2.87 10.35
CA ALA A 81 24.26 -1.66 9.63
C ALA A 81 25.43 -1.16 8.78
N ILE A 82 25.22 -0.99 7.48
CA ILE A 82 26.17 -0.39 6.53
C ILE A 82 25.61 0.95 6.07
N SER A 83 26.42 2.00 6.14
CA SER A 83 26.02 3.32 5.64
C SER A 83 26.06 3.30 4.11
N SER A 84 24.96 3.69 3.46
CA SER A 84 24.90 3.74 1.99
C SER A 84 23.80 4.68 1.51
N GLU A 85 24.12 5.50 0.52
CA GLU A 85 23.12 6.21 -0.30
C GLU A 85 23.10 5.62 -1.71
N LEU A 86 22.06 4.84 -1.99
CA LEU A 86 21.90 4.10 -3.24
C LEU A 86 21.88 5.00 -4.49
N THR A 87 21.45 6.26 -4.34
CA THR A 87 21.40 7.23 -5.43
C THR A 87 22.74 7.88 -5.73
N GLN A 88 23.78 7.65 -4.93
CA GLN A 88 25.11 8.21 -5.17
C GLN A 88 26.01 7.24 -5.94
N PRO A 89 27.10 7.73 -6.57
CA PRO A 89 28.13 6.89 -7.16
C PRO A 89 28.71 5.90 -6.14
N GLU A 90 28.99 4.68 -6.60
CA GLU A 90 29.50 3.58 -5.78
C GLU A 90 28.65 3.30 -4.52
N LEU A 91 27.35 3.66 -4.58
CA LEU A 91 26.38 3.51 -3.50
C LEU A 91 26.74 4.28 -2.21
N ASP A 92 27.66 5.26 -2.29
CA ASP A 92 28.21 6.02 -1.16
C ASP A 92 28.61 5.12 0.02
N MET A 93 29.33 4.03 -0.30
CA MET A 93 29.86 3.08 0.67
C MET A 93 31.38 3.20 0.78
N SER A 94 31.90 3.06 2.00
CA SER A 94 33.35 2.99 2.22
C SER A 94 33.95 1.78 1.51
N LYS A 95 35.25 1.85 1.20
CA LYS A 95 35.93 0.76 0.52
C LYS A 95 35.97 -0.50 1.39
N GLU A 96 36.13 -0.31 2.70
CA GLU A 96 36.13 -1.37 3.71
C GLU A 96 34.79 -2.10 3.78
N ASP A 97 33.67 -1.35 3.73
CA ASP A 97 32.34 -1.94 3.72
C ASP A 97 32.08 -2.67 2.39
N GLN A 98 32.47 -2.10 1.26
CA GLN A 98 32.38 -2.77 -0.05
C GLN A 98 33.15 -4.10 -0.06
N ASP A 99 34.40 -4.10 0.43
CA ASP A 99 35.25 -5.29 0.47
C ASP A 99 34.67 -6.36 1.42
N THR A 100 34.15 -5.92 2.58
CA THR A 100 33.42 -6.81 3.50
C THR A 100 32.23 -7.48 2.83
N LEU A 101 31.40 -6.71 2.12
CA LEU A 101 30.23 -7.25 1.41
C LEU A 101 30.65 -8.21 0.28
N ILE A 102 31.70 -7.87 -0.46
CA ILE A 102 32.26 -8.71 -1.52
C ILE A 102 32.73 -10.08 -0.99
N ASP A 103 33.33 -10.11 0.19
CA ASP A 103 33.95 -11.32 0.74
C ASP A 103 32.97 -12.30 1.39
N CYS A 104 31.87 -11.80 1.96
CA CYS A 104 31.02 -12.63 2.83
C CYS A 104 29.58 -12.85 2.35
N ILE A 105 29.00 -11.99 1.50
CA ILE A 105 27.56 -12.08 1.17
C ILE A 105 27.24 -13.29 0.30
N ASP A 106 26.27 -14.08 0.75
CA ASP A 106 25.73 -15.23 0.05
C ASP A 106 24.42 -14.92 -0.67
N ILE A 107 23.61 -13.99 -0.14
CA ILE A 107 22.25 -13.71 -0.62
C ILE A 107 22.00 -12.21 -0.61
N VAL A 108 21.47 -11.67 -1.71
CA VAL A 108 21.07 -10.26 -1.80
C VAL A 108 19.55 -10.14 -2.00
N PHE A 109 18.89 -9.36 -1.16
CA PHE A 109 17.51 -8.89 -1.34
C PHE A 109 17.49 -7.40 -1.67
N HIS A 110 17.22 -7.09 -2.94
CA HIS A 110 17.07 -5.72 -3.38
C HIS A 110 15.60 -5.26 -3.30
N CYS A 111 15.20 -4.76 -2.13
CA CYS A 111 13.85 -4.22 -1.88
C CYS A 111 13.76 -2.69 -1.94
N ALA A 112 14.88 -1.98 -1.99
CA ALA A 112 14.88 -0.51 -2.05
C ALA A 112 14.28 -0.02 -3.37
N ALA A 113 13.31 0.88 -3.27
CA ALA A 113 12.69 1.55 -4.39
C ALA A 113 12.00 2.83 -3.93
N THR A 114 11.78 3.76 -4.85
CA THR A 114 10.74 4.77 -4.64
C THR A 114 9.38 4.13 -4.90
N VAL A 115 8.41 4.38 -4.01
CA VAL A 115 7.00 4.01 -4.21
C VAL A 115 6.13 5.26 -4.38
N ARG A 116 6.74 6.42 -4.64
CA ARG A 116 6.04 7.69 -4.83
C ARG A 116 5.70 7.83 -6.31
N PHE A 117 4.40 7.82 -6.63
CA PHE A 117 3.92 7.90 -8.01
C PHE A 117 4.05 9.29 -8.66
N ASN A 118 4.57 10.29 -7.94
CA ASN A 118 4.70 11.66 -8.38
C ASN A 118 6.16 12.17 -8.41
N GLU A 119 7.14 11.26 -8.39
CA GLU A 119 8.55 11.63 -8.53
C GLU A 119 8.91 11.96 -9.98
N SER A 120 9.89 12.85 -10.12
CA SER A 120 10.45 13.20 -11.43
C SER A 120 11.03 11.94 -12.10
N LEU A 121 11.07 11.94 -13.43
CA LEU A 121 11.67 10.82 -14.15
C LEU A 121 13.14 10.61 -13.76
N ARG A 122 13.88 11.70 -13.53
CA ARG A 122 15.29 11.65 -13.12
C ARG A 122 15.46 10.94 -11.79
N ASP A 123 14.70 11.34 -10.77
CA ASP A 123 14.79 10.74 -9.43
C ASP A 123 14.39 9.26 -9.46
N ALA A 124 13.31 8.94 -10.18
CA ALA A 124 12.83 7.57 -10.35
C ALA A 124 13.86 6.70 -11.09
N MET A 125 14.51 7.23 -12.14
CA MET A 125 15.59 6.55 -12.86
C MET A 125 16.82 6.34 -11.96
N GLN A 126 17.19 7.36 -11.18
CA GLN A 126 18.35 7.28 -10.30
C GLN A 126 18.19 6.16 -9.27
N LEU A 127 17.04 6.10 -8.61
CA LEU A 127 16.81 5.12 -7.54
C LEU A 127 16.41 3.73 -8.04
N ASN A 128 15.55 3.62 -9.07
CA ASN A 128 15.04 2.31 -9.49
C ASN A 128 15.90 1.64 -10.57
N VAL A 129 16.66 2.40 -11.36
CA VAL A 129 17.42 1.84 -12.50
C VAL A 129 18.92 1.93 -12.25
N ILE A 130 19.44 3.13 -12.00
CA ILE A 130 20.89 3.36 -11.84
C ILE A 130 21.40 2.72 -10.55
N ALA A 131 20.72 2.91 -9.42
CA ALA A 131 21.10 2.25 -8.18
C ALA A 131 21.06 0.72 -8.27
N THR A 132 20.03 0.16 -8.90
CA THR A 132 19.93 -1.30 -9.15
C THR A 132 21.11 -1.79 -10.00
N ARG A 133 21.49 -1.03 -11.04
CA ARG A 133 22.66 -1.32 -11.87
C ARG A 133 23.97 -1.32 -11.07
N GLN A 134 24.18 -0.30 -10.24
CA GLN A 134 25.36 -0.22 -9.36
C GLN A 134 25.42 -1.39 -8.38
N LEU A 135 24.28 -1.79 -7.82
CA LEU A 135 24.20 -2.94 -6.92
C LEU A 135 24.49 -4.27 -7.64
N ILE A 136 24.06 -4.42 -8.90
CA ILE A 136 24.43 -5.59 -9.72
C ILE A 136 25.95 -5.64 -9.93
N TYR A 137 26.60 -4.50 -10.20
CA TYR A 137 28.06 -4.46 -10.35
C TYR A 137 28.80 -4.81 -9.06
N LEU A 138 28.29 -4.42 -7.91
CA LEU A 138 28.83 -4.88 -6.63
C LEU A 138 28.60 -6.39 -6.46
N ALA A 139 27.40 -6.87 -6.75
CA ALA A 139 27.02 -8.28 -6.63
C ALA A 139 27.86 -9.20 -7.53
N GLN A 140 28.23 -8.75 -8.73
CA GLN A 140 29.14 -9.48 -9.62
C GLN A 140 30.54 -9.71 -9.05
N LYS A 141 30.98 -8.87 -8.10
CA LYS A 141 32.27 -9.01 -7.42
C LYS A 141 32.18 -9.96 -6.22
N MET A 142 30.98 -10.24 -5.71
CA MET A 142 30.78 -11.04 -4.49
C MET A 142 31.23 -12.49 -4.70
N LYS A 143 32.15 -12.95 -3.84
CA LYS A 143 32.83 -14.24 -3.98
C LYS A 143 31.94 -15.44 -3.63
N LYS A 144 30.91 -15.23 -2.82
CA LYS A 144 30.04 -16.30 -2.27
C LYS A 144 28.59 -16.20 -2.71
N LEU A 145 28.26 -15.25 -3.57
CA LEU A 145 26.87 -14.95 -3.93
C LEU A 145 26.20 -16.15 -4.60
N GLU A 146 25.15 -16.64 -3.97
CA GLU A 146 24.35 -17.76 -4.44
C GLU A 146 23.09 -17.30 -5.16
N VAL A 147 22.49 -16.18 -4.72
CA VAL A 147 21.28 -15.65 -5.32
C VAL A 147 21.14 -14.14 -5.09
N PHE A 148 20.66 -13.45 -6.13
CA PHE A 148 20.22 -12.06 -6.07
C PHE A 148 18.72 -11.98 -6.36
N ILE A 149 17.94 -11.49 -5.40
CA ILE A 149 16.51 -11.26 -5.56
C ILE A 149 16.24 -9.78 -5.78
N HIS A 150 15.58 -9.47 -6.90
CA HIS A 150 15.08 -8.13 -7.19
C HIS A 150 13.58 -8.04 -6.91
N VAL A 151 13.16 -7.10 -6.06
CA VAL A 151 11.73 -6.82 -5.86
C VAL A 151 11.28 -5.72 -6.81
N SER A 152 10.46 -6.11 -7.78
CA SER A 152 9.82 -5.22 -8.74
C SER A 152 8.37 -4.94 -8.31
N THR A 153 7.43 -4.89 -9.25
CA THR A 153 5.99 -4.75 -9.02
C THR A 153 5.23 -5.42 -10.15
N ALA A 154 4.08 -6.02 -9.86
CA ALA A 154 3.18 -6.57 -10.87
C ALA A 154 2.81 -5.48 -11.90
N TYR A 155 2.70 -4.22 -11.46
CA TYR A 155 2.34 -3.10 -12.32
C TYR A 155 3.46 -2.58 -13.23
N ALA A 156 4.65 -3.19 -13.22
CA ALA A 156 5.76 -2.77 -14.07
C ALA A 156 5.33 -2.79 -15.55
N ASN A 157 4.45 -3.72 -15.94
CA ASN A 157 3.92 -3.84 -17.30
C ASN A 157 2.41 -3.60 -17.39
N CYS A 158 1.86 -2.73 -16.53
CA CYS A 158 0.41 -2.47 -16.44
C CYS A 158 -0.23 -1.85 -17.69
N ASN A 159 0.57 -1.38 -18.67
CA ASN A 159 0.09 -0.97 -19.99
C ASN A 159 -0.39 -2.15 -20.85
N ARG A 160 -0.14 -3.39 -20.41
CA ARG A 160 -0.64 -4.63 -21.01
C ARG A 160 -1.79 -5.18 -20.17
N LYS A 161 -2.76 -5.86 -20.79
CA LYS A 161 -3.86 -6.52 -20.07
C LYS A 161 -3.46 -7.87 -19.47
N GLN A 162 -2.67 -8.64 -20.21
CA GLN A 162 -2.13 -9.94 -19.80
C GLN A 162 -0.63 -9.78 -19.53
N ILE A 163 -0.21 -10.20 -18.33
CA ILE A 163 1.15 -9.98 -17.83
C ILE A 163 1.72 -11.33 -17.38
N GLU A 164 2.70 -11.77 -18.15
CA GLU A 164 3.41 -13.03 -18.01
C GLU A 164 4.55 -12.92 -17.00
N GLU A 165 4.98 -14.06 -16.48
CA GLU A 165 6.15 -14.20 -15.60
C GLU A 165 7.47 -14.22 -16.40
N MET A 166 7.66 -13.19 -17.22
CA MET A 166 8.87 -12.94 -18.00
C MET A 166 9.29 -11.47 -17.93
N VAL A 167 10.56 -11.17 -18.21
CA VAL A 167 11.03 -9.79 -18.39
C VAL A 167 10.68 -9.33 -19.80
N TYR A 168 10.00 -8.19 -19.90
CA TYR A 168 9.62 -7.61 -21.18
C TYR A 168 10.72 -6.68 -21.71
N PRO A 169 10.98 -6.67 -23.03
CA PRO A 169 11.92 -5.73 -23.62
C PRO A 169 11.39 -4.29 -23.46
N PRO A 170 12.25 -3.33 -23.07
CA PRO A 170 11.86 -1.94 -22.92
C PRO A 170 11.74 -1.25 -24.28
N PRO A 171 10.98 -0.14 -24.37
CA PRO A 171 10.86 0.62 -25.61
C PRO A 171 12.15 1.34 -25.99
N VAL A 172 13.03 1.60 -25.01
CA VAL A 172 14.31 2.29 -25.18
C VAL A 172 15.36 1.52 -24.38
N ASP A 173 16.57 1.41 -24.92
CA ASP A 173 17.73 0.88 -24.21
C ASP A 173 18.01 1.73 -22.94
N PRO A 174 18.00 1.13 -21.73
CA PRO A 174 18.25 1.88 -20.50
C PRO A 174 19.59 2.63 -20.49
N LYS A 175 20.64 2.09 -21.14
CA LYS A 175 21.96 2.75 -21.16
C LYS A 175 21.90 4.09 -21.90
N LYS A 176 21.29 4.10 -23.09
CA LYS A 176 21.09 5.30 -23.90
C LYS A 176 20.22 6.32 -23.17
N LEU A 177 19.21 5.85 -22.44
CA LEU A 177 18.34 6.73 -21.65
C LEU A 177 19.10 7.35 -20.47
N ILE A 178 19.92 6.58 -19.76
CA ILE A 178 20.77 7.09 -18.66
C ILE A 178 21.72 8.18 -19.18
N GLU A 179 22.43 7.91 -20.29
CA GLU A 179 23.35 8.86 -20.92
C GLU A 179 22.62 10.13 -21.38
N SER A 180 21.42 9.98 -21.95
CA SER A 180 20.60 11.10 -22.40
C SER A 180 20.16 11.98 -21.22
N LEU A 181 19.69 11.37 -20.12
CA LEU A 181 19.26 12.12 -18.95
C LEU A 181 20.42 12.83 -18.24
N ALA A 182 21.65 12.34 -18.37
CA ALA A 182 22.81 12.91 -17.66
C ALA A 182 23.11 14.37 -18.04
N TRP A 183 22.87 14.77 -19.30
CA TRP A 183 23.15 16.12 -19.78
C TRP A 183 21.92 17.02 -19.94
N MET A 184 20.71 16.43 -20.00
CA MET A 184 19.46 17.20 -20.11
C MET A 184 19.19 17.96 -18.80
N ASP A 185 18.65 19.18 -18.89
CA ASP A 185 18.12 19.88 -17.72
C ASP A 185 16.73 19.33 -17.29
N ASP A 186 16.28 19.70 -16.10
CA ASP A 186 15.02 19.19 -15.54
C ASP A 186 13.78 19.66 -16.31
N SER A 187 13.83 20.83 -16.95
CA SER A 187 12.72 21.34 -17.77
C SER A 187 12.53 20.45 -19.00
N LEU A 188 13.63 20.13 -19.69
CA LEU A 188 13.63 19.26 -20.85
C LEU A 188 13.18 17.85 -20.48
N VAL A 189 13.69 17.29 -19.37
CA VAL A 189 13.26 15.98 -18.86
C VAL A 189 11.76 15.96 -18.59
N ASN A 190 11.21 16.98 -17.93
CA ASN A 190 9.78 17.06 -17.64
C ASN A 190 8.94 17.14 -18.93
N ASN A 191 9.41 17.86 -19.95
CA ASN A 191 8.71 17.99 -21.23
C ASN A 191 8.69 16.68 -22.04
N ILE A 192 9.76 15.88 -22.00
CA ILE A 192 9.83 14.60 -22.72
C ILE A 192 9.22 13.42 -21.94
N THR A 193 9.12 13.52 -20.61
CA THR A 193 8.65 12.44 -19.73
C THR A 193 7.33 11.81 -20.19
N PRO A 194 6.28 12.57 -20.56
CA PRO A 194 5.03 11.99 -21.03
C PRO A 194 5.20 11.09 -22.27
N LYS A 195 6.10 11.46 -23.19
CA LYS A 195 6.40 10.66 -24.39
C LYS A 195 7.20 9.40 -24.05
N LEU A 196 8.11 9.48 -23.07
CA LEU A 196 8.93 8.34 -22.64
C LEU A 196 8.12 7.29 -21.89
N ILE A 197 7.23 7.70 -20.99
CA ILE A 197 6.41 6.76 -20.23
C ILE A 197 5.29 6.14 -21.07
N GLY A 198 4.85 6.83 -22.14
CA GLY A 198 3.82 6.35 -23.06
C GLY A 198 2.50 6.08 -22.35
N ASP A 199 1.90 4.90 -22.57
CA ASP A 199 0.60 4.50 -22.01
C ASP A 199 0.65 4.15 -20.51
N ARG A 200 1.79 4.36 -19.85
CA ARG A 200 1.97 4.06 -18.44
C ARG A 200 1.43 5.19 -17.57
N PRO A 201 0.83 4.86 -16.41
CA PRO A 201 0.19 5.88 -15.57
C PRO A 201 1.17 6.80 -14.85
N ASN A 202 2.44 6.40 -14.67
CA ASN A 202 3.44 7.15 -13.92
C ASN A 202 4.88 6.66 -14.19
N THR A 203 5.85 7.49 -13.76
CA THR A 203 7.29 7.22 -13.84
C THR A 203 7.71 5.97 -13.03
N TYR A 204 7.01 5.64 -11.94
CA TYR A 204 7.30 4.46 -11.13
C TYR A 204 7.14 3.15 -11.93
N THR A 205 5.99 2.95 -12.58
CA THR A 205 5.75 1.73 -13.38
C THR A 205 6.74 1.60 -14.53
N TYR A 206 7.08 2.73 -15.18
CA TYR A 206 8.06 2.77 -16.26
C TYR A 206 9.47 2.39 -15.78
N THR A 207 9.95 3.02 -14.71
CA THR A 207 11.31 2.78 -14.19
C THR A 207 11.46 1.40 -13.58
N LYS A 208 10.42 0.81 -12.98
CA LYS A 208 10.44 -0.59 -12.55
C LYS A 208 10.55 -1.57 -13.72
N ALA A 209 9.87 -1.32 -14.84
CA ALA A 209 10.03 -2.13 -16.05
C ALA A 209 11.46 -2.05 -16.60
N LEU A 210 12.05 -0.84 -16.64
CA LEU A 210 13.44 -0.64 -17.04
C LEU A 210 14.43 -1.34 -16.11
N ALA A 211 14.17 -1.30 -14.80
CA ALA A 211 15.01 -1.97 -13.79
C ALA A 211 15.06 -3.48 -14.02
N GLU A 212 13.93 -4.12 -14.31
CA GLU A 212 13.89 -5.56 -14.62
C GLU A 212 14.74 -5.91 -15.85
N TYR A 213 14.72 -5.06 -16.89
CA TYR A 213 15.55 -5.27 -18.07
C TYR A 213 17.04 -5.07 -17.77
N VAL A 214 17.42 -4.06 -16.97
CA VAL A 214 18.80 -3.87 -16.50
C VAL A 214 19.26 -5.09 -15.70
N VAL A 215 18.41 -5.59 -14.81
CA VAL A 215 18.65 -6.82 -14.04
C VAL A 215 18.88 -8.02 -14.96
N GLN A 216 18.09 -8.17 -16.03
CA GLN A 216 18.25 -9.24 -17.00
C GLN A 216 19.55 -9.14 -17.80
N GLN A 217 19.83 -7.97 -18.35
CA GLN A 217 20.97 -7.78 -19.26
C GLN A 217 22.30 -7.77 -18.49
N GLU A 218 22.38 -6.93 -17.46
CA GLU A 218 23.63 -6.71 -16.74
C GLU A 218 23.85 -7.75 -15.64
N GLY A 219 22.79 -8.40 -15.16
CA GLY A 219 22.85 -9.49 -14.19
C GLY A 219 23.04 -10.88 -14.78
N SER A 220 23.31 -11.02 -16.08
CA SER A 220 23.37 -12.31 -16.81
C SER A 220 24.38 -13.34 -16.26
N LYS A 221 25.40 -12.89 -15.52
CA LYS A 221 26.39 -13.76 -14.85
C LYS A 221 25.96 -14.21 -13.44
N LEU A 222 24.89 -13.63 -12.91
CA LEU A 222 24.40 -13.86 -11.56
C LEU A 222 23.21 -14.81 -11.58
N ASN A 223 23.01 -15.51 -10.47
CA ASN A 223 21.82 -16.30 -10.26
C ASN A 223 20.69 -15.40 -9.74
N ILE A 224 19.82 -14.92 -10.63
CA ILE A 224 18.82 -13.89 -10.31
C ILE A 224 17.39 -14.45 -10.32
N ALA A 225 16.53 -13.94 -9.44
CA ALA A 225 15.08 -14.01 -9.59
C ALA A 225 14.41 -12.67 -9.30
N ILE A 226 13.24 -12.45 -9.89
CA ILE A 226 12.44 -11.22 -9.74
C ILE A 226 11.13 -11.57 -9.06
N VAL A 227 10.75 -10.83 -8.02
CA VAL A 227 9.44 -10.93 -7.37
C VAL A 227 8.65 -9.67 -7.64
N ARG A 228 7.44 -9.81 -8.18
CA ARG A 228 6.52 -8.74 -8.58
C ARG A 228 5.28 -8.74 -7.68
N PRO A 229 5.31 -8.05 -6.54
CA PRO A 229 4.09 -7.85 -5.74
C PRO A 229 3.10 -6.90 -6.42
N SER A 230 1.81 -7.15 -6.23
CA SER A 230 0.74 -6.17 -6.51
C SER A 230 0.65 -5.10 -5.39
N ILE A 231 -0.54 -4.58 -5.08
CA ILE A 231 -0.73 -3.54 -4.06
C ILE A 231 -0.51 -4.14 -2.67
N VAL A 232 0.68 -3.91 -2.11
CA VAL A 232 1.04 -4.44 -0.80
C VAL A 232 0.23 -3.75 0.31
N GLY A 233 -0.54 -4.54 1.06
CA GLY A 233 -1.35 -4.11 2.20
C GLY A 233 -0.78 -4.55 3.54
N ALA A 234 -1.61 -4.48 4.58
CA ALA A 234 -1.26 -4.97 5.90
C ALA A 234 -0.96 -6.48 5.92
N SER A 235 -0.29 -6.95 6.96
CA SER A 235 -0.07 -8.39 7.14
C SER A 235 -1.38 -9.15 7.30
N TRP A 236 -1.43 -10.36 6.75
CA TRP A 236 -2.54 -11.27 6.95
C TRP A 236 -2.36 -12.08 8.25
N LYS A 237 -1.20 -12.70 8.43
CA LYS A 237 -0.88 -13.55 9.59
C LYS A 237 0.30 -13.02 10.38
N GLU A 238 1.41 -12.68 9.72
CA GLU A 238 2.68 -12.43 10.41
C GLU A 238 3.24 -11.00 10.18
N PRO A 239 3.93 -10.40 11.17
CA PRO A 239 4.19 -10.91 12.52
C PRO A 239 2.93 -11.05 13.39
N PHE A 240 1.88 -10.30 13.07
CA PHE A 240 0.52 -10.46 13.59
C PHE A 240 -0.48 -9.85 12.60
N PRO A 241 -1.77 -10.25 12.62
CA PRO A 241 -2.76 -9.76 11.66
C PRO A 241 -2.95 -8.24 11.70
N GLY A 242 -3.05 -7.62 10.51
CA GLY A 242 -3.34 -6.20 10.35
C GLY A 242 -2.17 -5.25 10.64
N TRP A 243 -0.93 -5.75 10.78
CA TRP A 243 0.22 -4.87 10.96
C TRP A 243 0.49 -4.02 9.72
N ILE A 244 0.61 -2.71 9.92
CA ILE A 244 0.91 -1.70 8.91
C ILE A 244 1.45 -0.45 9.62
N ASP A 245 2.48 0.19 9.07
CA ASP A 245 3.18 1.31 9.73
C ASP A 245 3.21 2.61 8.91
N ASN A 246 2.44 2.66 7.81
CA ASN A 246 2.49 3.76 6.87
C ASN A 246 1.11 4.13 6.29
N PHE A 247 1.03 5.36 5.77
CA PHE A 247 -0.15 5.90 5.10
C PHE A 247 -0.15 5.65 3.57
N ASN A 248 0.80 4.88 3.05
CA ASN A 248 0.98 4.75 1.61
C ASN A 248 -0.16 3.94 0.97
N GLY A 249 -0.47 4.29 -0.29
CA GLY A 249 -1.46 3.58 -1.10
C GLY A 249 -2.84 3.44 -0.44
N PRO A 250 -3.38 2.22 -0.29
CA PRO A 250 -4.73 1.98 0.21
C PRO A 250 -4.93 2.39 1.67
N SER A 251 -3.91 2.29 2.54
CA SER A 251 -4.01 2.63 3.98
C SER A 251 -4.50 4.07 4.19
N GLY A 252 -3.91 5.02 3.47
CA GLY A 252 -4.30 6.44 3.56
C GLY A 252 -5.74 6.70 3.08
N LEU A 253 -6.18 6.00 2.03
CA LEU A 253 -7.55 6.10 1.53
C LEU A 253 -8.57 5.49 2.51
N PHE A 254 -8.26 4.35 3.11
CA PHE A 254 -9.12 3.71 4.11
C PHE A 254 -9.29 4.59 5.33
N ILE A 255 -8.20 5.19 5.84
CA ILE A 255 -8.26 6.16 6.93
C ILE A 255 -9.12 7.38 6.54
N ALA A 256 -8.92 7.93 5.34
CA ALA A 256 -9.70 9.06 4.85
C ALA A 256 -11.20 8.73 4.72
N ALA A 257 -11.53 7.51 4.30
CA ALA A 257 -12.89 6.98 4.26
C ALA A 257 -13.48 6.83 5.67
N GLY A 258 -12.72 6.25 6.60
CA GLY A 258 -13.10 6.06 8.00
C GLY A 258 -13.32 7.37 8.75
N LYS A 259 -12.50 8.40 8.51
CA LYS A 259 -12.73 9.75 9.08
C LYS A 259 -13.82 10.54 8.33
N GLY A 260 -14.43 9.98 7.29
CA GLY A 260 -15.47 10.63 6.48
C GLY A 260 -14.98 11.85 5.70
N ILE A 261 -13.68 11.94 5.46
CA ILE A 261 -13.05 12.97 4.63
C ILE A 261 -13.25 12.61 3.16
N LEU A 262 -12.93 11.37 2.80
CA LEU A 262 -13.23 10.78 1.50
C LEU A 262 -14.72 10.42 1.44
N ARG A 263 -15.38 10.80 0.34
CA ARG A 263 -16.83 10.63 0.07
C ARG A 263 -17.11 10.04 -1.29
N THR A 264 -16.24 10.29 -2.25
CA THR A 264 -16.35 9.77 -3.61
C THR A 264 -14.95 9.52 -4.16
N MET A 265 -14.80 8.51 -5.01
CA MET A 265 -13.57 8.23 -5.74
C MET A 265 -13.91 7.63 -7.10
N ARG A 266 -13.10 7.96 -8.11
CA ARG A 266 -13.21 7.33 -9.42
C ARG A 266 -12.60 5.93 -9.36
N ALA A 267 -13.45 4.94 -9.60
CA ALA A 267 -13.08 3.53 -9.61
C ALA A 267 -14.16 2.75 -10.36
N SER A 268 -13.81 1.57 -10.85
CA SER A 268 -14.78 0.61 -11.36
C SER A 268 -15.10 -0.39 -10.26
N ASN A 269 -16.36 -0.51 -9.87
CA ASN A 269 -16.78 -1.46 -8.83
C ASN A 269 -16.52 -2.91 -9.21
N ASN A 270 -16.47 -3.19 -10.51
CA ASN A 270 -16.18 -4.51 -11.07
C ASN A 270 -14.70 -4.70 -11.42
N ALA A 271 -13.85 -3.67 -11.21
CA ALA A 271 -12.42 -3.86 -11.37
C ALA A 271 -11.86 -4.62 -10.16
N VAL A 272 -10.95 -5.55 -10.44
CA VAL A 272 -10.21 -6.32 -9.45
C VAL A 272 -9.27 -5.40 -8.68
N ALA A 273 -9.41 -5.44 -7.36
CA ALA A 273 -8.54 -4.81 -6.38
C ALA A 273 -7.44 -5.82 -5.97
N ASP A 274 -6.35 -5.83 -6.72
CA ASP A 274 -5.18 -6.69 -6.50
C ASP A 274 -4.37 -6.32 -5.25
N LEU A 275 -4.98 -6.48 -4.07
CA LEU A 275 -4.35 -6.33 -2.77
C LEU A 275 -3.58 -7.61 -2.42
N ILE A 276 -2.32 -7.48 -1.97
CA ILE A 276 -1.50 -8.60 -1.51
C ILE A 276 -0.98 -8.32 -0.08
N PRO A 277 -1.15 -9.23 0.90
CA PRO A 277 -0.60 -9.02 2.23
C PRO A 277 0.93 -9.00 2.23
N VAL A 278 1.55 -8.13 3.06
CA VAL A 278 3.01 -7.98 3.09
C VAL A 278 3.76 -9.25 3.46
N ASP A 279 3.21 -10.07 4.36
CA ASP A 279 3.78 -11.33 4.80
C ASP A 279 3.73 -12.41 3.73
N VAL A 280 2.70 -12.42 2.88
CA VAL A 280 2.63 -13.27 1.68
C VAL A 280 3.78 -12.93 0.73
N VAL A 281 4.01 -11.65 0.47
CA VAL A 281 5.11 -11.20 -0.40
C VAL A 281 6.47 -11.58 0.17
N VAL A 282 6.67 -11.39 1.48
CA VAL A 282 7.91 -11.76 2.17
C VAL A 282 8.16 -13.27 2.12
N ASN A 283 7.13 -14.08 2.34
CA ASN A 283 7.22 -15.54 2.26
C ASN A 283 7.57 -16.00 0.83
N THR A 284 6.91 -15.44 -0.20
CA THR A 284 7.28 -15.68 -1.60
C THR A 284 8.73 -15.26 -1.88
N THR A 285 9.18 -14.13 -1.32
CA THR A 285 10.54 -13.61 -1.52
C THR A 285 11.61 -14.53 -0.94
N LEU A 286 11.42 -15.02 0.29
CA LEU A 286 12.32 -15.98 0.93
C LEU A 286 12.33 -17.33 0.21
N ALA A 287 11.14 -17.84 -0.16
CA ALA A 287 11.03 -19.08 -0.92
C ALA A 287 11.70 -18.96 -2.31
N ALA A 288 11.56 -17.82 -3.00
CA ALA A 288 12.18 -17.61 -4.30
C ALA A 288 13.72 -17.60 -4.22
N ALA A 289 14.28 -17.02 -3.16
CA ALA A 289 15.71 -17.08 -2.87
C ALA A 289 16.18 -18.51 -2.61
N TRP A 290 15.49 -19.23 -1.73
CA TRP A 290 15.75 -20.64 -1.44
C TRP A 290 15.73 -21.49 -2.71
N TYR A 291 14.65 -21.44 -3.48
CA TYR A 291 14.49 -22.25 -4.67
C TYR A 291 15.55 -21.94 -5.72
N SER A 292 15.85 -20.65 -5.92
CA SER A 292 16.88 -20.22 -6.87
C SER A 292 18.29 -20.63 -6.43
N GLY A 293 18.59 -20.55 -5.13
CA GLY A 293 19.89 -20.92 -4.58
C GLY A 293 20.13 -22.43 -4.61
N VAL A 294 19.16 -23.24 -4.17
CA VAL A 294 19.24 -24.71 -4.18
C VAL A 294 19.38 -25.26 -5.60
N ASN A 295 18.69 -24.65 -6.58
CA ASN A 295 18.69 -25.12 -7.98
C ASN A 295 19.68 -24.37 -8.88
N ARG A 296 20.67 -23.65 -8.32
CA ARG A 296 21.56 -22.76 -9.10
C ARG A 296 22.36 -23.45 -10.21
N TYR A 297 22.64 -24.75 -10.08
CA TYR A 297 23.38 -25.54 -11.06
C TYR A 297 22.48 -26.39 -11.98
N SER A 298 21.23 -26.65 -11.58
CA SER A 298 20.29 -27.51 -12.30
C SER A 298 19.32 -26.73 -13.19
N ARG A 299 19.14 -25.43 -12.94
CA ARG A 299 18.17 -24.60 -13.67
C ARG A 299 18.79 -23.95 -14.92
N PRO A 300 17.99 -23.75 -16.00
CA PRO A 300 18.38 -22.87 -17.10
C PRO A 300 18.73 -21.47 -16.59
N ARG A 301 19.69 -20.79 -17.21
CA ARG A 301 20.13 -19.44 -16.81
C ARG A 301 19.09 -18.32 -17.03
N ASN A 302 17.83 -18.68 -17.33
CA ASN A 302 16.76 -17.71 -17.49
C ASN A 302 16.31 -17.19 -16.12
N ILE A 303 16.05 -15.89 -16.05
CA ILE A 303 15.53 -15.27 -14.82
C ILE A 303 14.11 -15.75 -14.59
N LEU A 304 13.87 -16.34 -13.42
CA LEU A 304 12.52 -16.63 -12.94
C LEU A 304 11.88 -15.36 -12.40
N VAL A 305 10.68 -15.07 -12.90
CA VAL A 305 9.84 -13.97 -12.42
C VAL A 305 8.64 -14.58 -11.69
N TYR A 306 8.30 -14.04 -10.53
CA TYR A 306 7.18 -14.48 -9.72
C TYR A 306 6.17 -13.33 -9.56
N ASN A 307 4.99 -13.46 -10.15
CA ASN A 307 3.89 -12.53 -9.95
C ASN A 307 3.19 -12.87 -8.62
N CYS A 308 3.51 -12.10 -7.57
CA CYS A 308 2.89 -12.25 -6.25
C CYS A 308 1.61 -11.40 -6.20
N THR A 309 0.52 -11.98 -6.72
CA THR A 309 -0.77 -11.30 -6.96
C THR A 309 -1.94 -12.13 -6.42
N THR A 310 -3.09 -11.49 -6.22
CA THR A 310 -4.33 -12.16 -5.78
C THR A 310 -5.37 -12.28 -6.89
N GLY A 311 -5.42 -11.36 -7.84
CA GLY A 311 -6.53 -11.20 -8.78
C GLY A 311 -6.81 -12.39 -9.69
N GLY A 312 -5.77 -13.15 -10.07
CA GLY A 312 -5.92 -14.36 -10.88
C GLY A 312 -6.35 -15.59 -10.08
N THR A 313 -6.22 -15.56 -8.74
CA THR A 313 -6.29 -16.77 -7.89
C THR A 313 -7.42 -16.69 -6.85
N ASN A 314 -7.61 -15.51 -6.24
CA ASN A 314 -8.63 -15.21 -5.24
C ASN A 314 -9.10 -13.76 -5.45
N PRO A 315 -9.90 -13.49 -6.49
CA PRO A 315 -10.27 -12.13 -6.89
C PRO A 315 -11.06 -11.41 -5.81
N PHE A 316 -10.82 -10.10 -5.68
CA PHE A 316 -11.53 -9.18 -4.80
C PHE A 316 -11.79 -7.89 -5.55
N HIS A 317 -12.99 -7.32 -5.48
CA HIS A 317 -13.36 -6.17 -6.30
C HIS A 317 -13.43 -4.88 -5.49
N TRP A 318 -13.22 -3.73 -6.14
CA TRP A 318 -13.26 -2.43 -5.46
C TRP A 318 -14.62 -2.13 -4.80
N GLY A 319 -15.73 -2.65 -5.36
CA GLY A 319 -17.04 -2.55 -4.69
C GLY A 319 -17.10 -3.31 -3.35
N GLU A 320 -16.43 -4.45 -3.27
CA GLU A 320 -16.32 -5.24 -2.04
C GLU A 320 -15.38 -4.57 -1.03
N VAL A 321 -14.26 -4.00 -1.50
CA VAL A 321 -13.36 -3.16 -0.69
C VAL A 321 -14.16 -2.02 -0.03
N GLU A 322 -14.95 -1.28 -0.82
CA GLU A 322 -15.80 -0.20 -0.30
C GLU A 322 -16.72 -0.71 0.82
N TYR A 323 -17.43 -1.81 0.56
CA TYR A 323 -18.36 -2.41 1.52
C TYR A 323 -17.66 -2.78 2.83
N HIS A 324 -16.54 -3.52 2.77
CA HIS A 324 -15.83 -4.01 3.96
C HIS A 324 -15.19 -2.87 4.76
N VAL A 325 -14.59 -1.88 4.09
CA VAL A 325 -13.98 -0.72 4.76
C VAL A 325 -15.04 0.12 5.47
N ILE A 326 -16.14 0.43 4.78
CA ILE A 326 -17.19 1.28 5.34
C ILE A 326 -17.97 0.56 6.44
N SER A 327 -18.27 -0.73 6.29
CA SER A 327 -18.92 -1.51 7.34
C SER A 327 -18.04 -1.61 8.59
N THR A 328 -16.74 -1.87 8.44
CA THR A 328 -15.79 -1.95 9.56
C THR A 328 -15.72 -0.63 10.32
N PHE A 329 -15.52 0.51 9.64
CA PHE A 329 -15.44 1.81 10.34
C PHE A 329 -16.79 2.32 10.87
N LYS A 330 -17.93 1.79 10.41
CA LYS A 330 -19.23 2.05 11.06
C LYS A 330 -19.35 1.30 12.39
N ARG A 331 -18.82 0.07 12.50
CA ARG A 331 -18.81 -0.74 13.74
C ARG A 331 -17.70 -0.32 14.72
N ASN A 332 -16.51 -0.06 14.17
CA ASN A 332 -15.28 0.26 14.87
C ASN A 332 -14.74 1.62 14.40
N PRO A 333 -15.36 2.73 14.83
CA PRO A 333 -15.06 4.04 14.29
C PRO A 333 -13.68 4.55 14.70
N LEU A 334 -13.10 5.32 13.77
CA LEU A 334 -11.93 6.14 14.04
C LEU A 334 -12.30 7.32 14.94
N GLU A 335 -11.36 7.72 15.78
CA GLU A 335 -11.52 8.87 16.65
C GLU A 335 -11.55 10.17 15.85
N GLN A 336 -12.27 11.15 16.39
CA GLN A 336 -12.39 12.49 15.81
C GLN A 336 -12.77 12.49 14.31
N ALA A 337 -13.60 11.53 13.88
CA ALA A 337 -14.09 11.49 12.51
C ALA A 337 -14.75 12.82 12.13
N PHE A 338 -14.40 13.36 10.96
CA PHE A 338 -14.97 14.61 10.46
C PHE A 338 -16.45 14.43 10.09
N ARG A 339 -16.78 13.29 9.47
CA ARG A 339 -18.15 12.88 9.12
C ARG A 339 -18.30 11.38 9.35
N ARG A 340 -19.54 10.89 9.37
CA ARG A 340 -19.78 9.44 9.39
C ARG A 340 -19.17 8.78 8.14
N PRO A 341 -18.48 7.64 8.28
CA PRO A 341 -17.91 6.90 7.16
C PRO A 341 -18.98 6.60 6.11
N ASN A 342 -18.76 7.09 4.90
CA ASN A 342 -19.57 6.79 3.72
C ASN A 342 -18.78 7.25 2.50
N VAL A 343 -18.40 6.30 1.66
CA VAL A 343 -17.75 6.53 0.37
C VAL A 343 -18.66 5.95 -0.69
N ASN A 344 -18.63 6.50 -1.89
CA ASN A 344 -19.28 5.93 -3.06
C ASN A 344 -18.27 5.89 -4.19
N LEU A 345 -17.96 4.70 -4.69
CA LEU A 345 -17.14 4.52 -5.88
C LEU A 345 -18.00 4.68 -7.15
N THR A 346 -17.49 5.43 -8.12
CA THR A 346 -18.22 5.70 -9.38
C THR A 346 -17.28 5.70 -10.58
N SER A 347 -17.73 5.05 -11.66
CA SER A 347 -17.08 5.11 -12.97
C SER A 347 -17.52 6.32 -13.80
N ASN A 348 -18.69 6.90 -13.49
CA ASN A 348 -19.25 8.05 -14.22
C ASN A 348 -18.50 9.36 -13.88
N HIS A 349 -17.90 9.96 -14.91
CA HIS A 349 -17.07 11.16 -14.80
C HIS A 349 -17.85 12.42 -14.35
N LEU A 350 -19.07 12.62 -14.86
CA LEU A 350 -19.89 13.78 -14.49
C LEU A 350 -20.35 13.68 -13.03
N LEU A 351 -20.83 12.50 -12.64
CA LEU A 351 -21.26 12.23 -11.28
C LEU A 351 -20.08 12.37 -10.30
N TYR A 352 -18.89 11.92 -10.70
CA TYR A 352 -17.67 12.10 -9.93
C TYR A 352 -17.38 13.59 -9.66
N HIS A 353 -17.32 14.43 -10.68
CA HIS A 353 -17.04 15.87 -10.51
C HIS A 353 -18.10 16.60 -9.69
N TYR A 354 -19.37 16.25 -9.89
CA TYR A 354 -20.46 16.74 -9.04
C TYR A 354 -20.21 16.43 -7.55
N TRP A 355 -19.91 15.17 -7.22
CA TRP A 355 -19.66 14.78 -5.84
C TRP A 355 -18.35 15.35 -5.28
N ILE A 356 -17.32 15.54 -6.09
CA ILE A 356 -16.11 16.27 -5.68
C ILE A 356 -16.46 17.70 -5.25
N ALA A 357 -17.24 18.43 -6.06
CA ALA A 357 -17.63 19.79 -5.74
C ALA A 357 -18.49 19.85 -4.46
N VAL A 358 -19.54 19.03 -4.40
CA VAL A 358 -20.56 19.09 -3.35
C VAL A 358 -20.11 18.42 -2.04
N SER A 359 -19.41 17.28 -2.11
CA SER A 359 -19.07 16.48 -0.93
C SER A 359 -17.62 16.62 -0.44
N HIS A 360 -16.71 17.14 -1.26
CA HIS A 360 -15.33 17.44 -0.83
C HIS A 360 -15.07 18.95 -0.73
N LYS A 361 -15.14 19.69 -1.85
CA LYS A 361 -14.67 21.08 -1.93
C LYS A 361 -15.56 22.05 -1.17
N ALA A 362 -16.88 22.03 -1.38
CA ALA A 362 -17.79 22.97 -0.73
C ALA A 362 -17.76 22.87 0.81
N PRO A 363 -17.86 21.68 1.44
CA PRO A 363 -17.78 21.56 2.90
C PRO A 363 -16.41 21.98 3.45
N ALA A 364 -15.33 21.69 2.72
CA ALA A 364 -13.98 22.09 3.13
C ALA A 364 -13.78 23.60 3.08
N PHE A 365 -14.29 24.25 2.03
CA PHE A 365 -14.28 25.70 1.90
C PHE A 365 -15.08 26.37 3.01
N LEU A 366 -16.32 25.92 3.25
CA LEU A 366 -17.18 26.46 4.32
C LEU A 366 -16.53 26.29 5.70
N TYR A 367 -15.90 25.15 5.96
CA TYR A 367 -15.17 24.91 7.20
C TYR A 367 -13.97 25.84 7.36
N ASP A 368 -13.20 26.09 6.28
CA ASP A 368 -12.07 27.02 6.32
C ASP A 368 -12.52 28.49 6.48
N VAL A 369 -13.66 28.87 5.91
CA VAL A 369 -14.28 30.18 6.15
C VAL A 369 -14.67 30.32 7.62
N TYR A 370 -15.32 29.32 8.20
CA TYR A 370 -15.63 29.29 9.63
C TYR A 370 -14.36 29.42 10.49
N LEU A 371 -13.30 28.68 10.17
CA LEU A 371 -12.03 28.79 10.88
C LEU A 371 -11.48 30.21 10.83
N ARG A 372 -11.45 30.85 9.66
CA ARG A 372 -10.99 32.24 9.49
C ARG A 372 -11.81 33.21 10.34
N ILE A 373 -13.14 33.10 10.32
CA ILE A 373 -14.03 33.95 11.11
C ILE A 373 -13.78 33.77 12.62
N THR A 374 -13.43 32.56 13.07
CA THR A 374 -13.07 32.28 14.47
C THR A 374 -11.60 32.55 14.81
N GLY A 375 -10.85 33.26 13.96
CA GLY A 375 -9.44 33.60 14.19
C GLY A 375 -8.46 32.43 14.05
N ARG A 376 -8.88 31.31 13.42
CA ARG A 376 -8.07 30.11 13.22
C ARG A 376 -7.58 30.00 11.78
N SER A 377 -6.45 29.32 11.58
CA SER A 377 -5.87 29.14 10.25
C SER A 377 -6.65 28.09 9.42
N PRO A 378 -6.92 28.36 8.13
CA PRO A 378 -7.60 27.42 7.24
C PRO A 378 -6.72 26.20 6.96
N ARG A 379 -7.32 25.00 6.98
CA ARG A 379 -6.59 23.72 6.86
C ARG A 379 -7.29 22.67 6.00
N MET A 380 -8.62 22.71 5.90
CA MET A 380 -9.39 21.61 5.31
C MET A 380 -9.25 21.56 3.79
N MET A 381 -9.20 22.71 3.11
CA MET A 381 -8.92 22.74 1.67
C MET A 381 -7.53 22.17 1.35
N LYS A 382 -6.53 22.42 2.18
CA LYS A 382 -5.18 21.82 2.01
C LYS A 382 -5.26 20.30 2.12
N THR A 383 -5.99 19.77 3.10
CA THR A 383 -6.22 18.32 3.26
C THR A 383 -6.94 17.71 2.06
N ILE A 384 -8.02 18.34 1.59
CA ILE A 384 -8.77 17.87 0.42
C ILE A 384 -7.92 17.90 -0.86
N THR A 385 -7.13 18.94 -1.07
CA THR A 385 -6.21 19.02 -2.23
C THR A 385 -5.17 17.90 -2.20
N ARG A 386 -4.61 17.57 -1.03
CA ARG A 386 -3.69 16.43 -0.88
C ARG A 386 -4.38 15.10 -1.17
N LEU A 387 -5.61 14.92 -0.67
CA LEU A 387 -6.42 13.74 -0.93
C LEU A 387 -6.73 13.57 -2.43
N HIS A 388 -7.13 14.64 -3.12
CA HIS A 388 -7.42 14.58 -4.57
C HIS A 388 -6.18 14.22 -5.39
N ARG A 389 -5.00 14.75 -5.03
CA ARG A 389 -3.74 14.34 -5.67
C ARG A 389 -3.49 12.85 -5.50
N ALA A 390 -3.67 12.31 -4.29
CA ALA A 390 -3.51 10.88 -4.03
C ALA A 390 -4.52 10.03 -4.82
N MET A 391 -5.79 10.45 -4.89
CA MET A 391 -6.83 9.76 -5.66
C MET A 391 -6.51 9.71 -7.15
N MET A 392 -6.06 10.83 -7.75
CA MET A 392 -5.72 10.88 -9.18
C MET A 392 -4.57 9.92 -9.53
N LEU A 393 -3.57 9.79 -8.66
CA LEU A 393 -2.44 8.86 -8.87
C LEU A 393 -2.87 7.38 -8.83
N LEU A 394 -4.00 7.08 -8.19
CA LEU A 394 -4.52 5.73 -8.02
C LEU A 394 -5.60 5.37 -9.02
N GLU A 395 -6.21 6.36 -9.68
CA GLU A 395 -7.37 6.18 -10.56
C GLU A 395 -7.16 5.13 -11.65
N TYR A 396 -5.96 5.09 -12.23
CA TYR A 396 -5.60 4.09 -13.23
C TYR A 396 -5.69 2.66 -12.66
N PHE A 397 -5.23 2.45 -11.43
CA PHE A 397 -5.25 1.15 -10.75
C PHE A 397 -6.62 0.77 -10.21
N THR A 398 -7.44 1.76 -9.85
CA THR A 398 -8.80 1.52 -9.34
C THR A 398 -9.85 1.36 -10.43
N SER A 399 -9.50 1.69 -11.69
CA SER A 399 -10.43 1.65 -12.83
C SER A 399 -10.14 0.56 -13.84
N ASN A 400 -9.00 -0.12 -13.75
CA ASN A 400 -8.58 -1.17 -14.67
C ASN A 400 -8.35 -2.50 -13.93
N SER A 401 -8.26 -3.59 -14.69
CA SER A 401 -7.95 -4.92 -14.17
C SER A 401 -6.99 -5.64 -15.10
N TRP A 402 -6.23 -6.54 -14.52
CA TRP A 402 -5.15 -7.25 -15.19
C TRP A 402 -5.32 -8.75 -15.00
N VAL A 403 -4.77 -9.50 -15.95
CA VAL A 403 -4.65 -10.95 -15.87
C VAL A 403 -3.18 -11.26 -15.65
N TRP A 404 -2.88 -11.80 -14.46
CA TRP A 404 -1.53 -12.17 -14.04
C TRP A 404 -1.31 -13.65 -14.30
N ASN A 405 -0.30 -14.01 -15.09
CA ASN A 405 0.20 -15.39 -15.07
C ASN A 405 0.92 -15.62 -13.74
N ASN A 406 0.61 -16.72 -13.06
CA ASN A 406 1.17 -17.07 -11.75
C ASN A 406 1.76 -18.50 -11.75
N GLU A 407 2.13 -19.06 -12.90
CA GLU A 407 2.67 -20.42 -13.06
C GLU A 407 3.93 -20.69 -12.23
N ASN A 408 4.94 -19.83 -12.32
CA ASN A 408 6.17 -19.91 -11.52
C ASN A 408 5.85 -19.75 -10.03
N THR A 409 4.91 -18.88 -9.66
CA THR A 409 4.51 -18.70 -8.25
C THR A 409 3.82 -19.94 -7.70
N ASN A 410 2.95 -20.57 -8.49
CA ASN A 410 2.30 -21.85 -8.15
C ASN A 410 3.30 -23.01 -8.10
N MET A 411 4.24 -23.05 -9.04
CA MET A 411 5.36 -24.00 -9.05
C MET A 411 6.21 -23.84 -7.79
N LEU A 412 6.58 -22.62 -7.40
CA LEU A 412 7.35 -22.37 -6.19
C LEU A 412 6.65 -22.91 -4.94
N MET A 413 5.34 -22.71 -4.82
CA MET A 413 4.54 -23.24 -3.72
C MET A 413 4.53 -24.78 -3.69
N SER A 414 4.51 -25.44 -4.86
CA SER A 414 4.47 -26.90 -4.93
C SER A 414 5.78 -27.55 -4.48
N GLN A 415 6.90 -26.84 -4.59
CA GLN A 415 8.23 -27.32 -4.17
C GLN A 415 8.44 -27.31 -2.65
N LEU A 416 7.63 -26.57 -1.91
CA LEU A 416 7.78 -26.48 -0.44
C LEU A 416 7.42 -27.79 0.25
N SER A 417 8.21 -28.14 1.28
CA SER A 417 7.87 -29.19 2.23
C SER A 417 6.57 -28.86 2.99
N PRO A 418 5.85 -29.83 3.56
CA PRO A 418 4.67 -29.56 4.39
C PRO A 418 4.96 -28.61 5.56
N GLU A 419 6.14 -28.69 6.15
CA GLU A 419 6.62 -27.83 7.23
C GLU A 419 6.87 -26.41 6.72
N ASP A 420 7.59 -26.26 5.60
CA ASP A 420 7.83 -24.95 4.99
C ASP A 420 6.54 -24.30 4.51
N LYS A 421 5.55 -25.06 4.03
CA LYS A 421 4.21 -24.53 3.68
C LYS A 421 3.49 -23.93 4.88
N LYS A 422 3.72 -24.43 6.09
CA LYS A 422 3.13 -23.86 7.32
C LYS A 422 3.83 -22.56 7.71
N VAL A 423 5.17 -22.53 7.63
CA VAL A 423 5.98 -21.40 8.10
C VAL A 423 6.05 -20.27 7.06
N PHE A 424 6.24 -20.60 5.79
CA PHE A 424 6.40 -19.65 4.68
C PHE A 424 5.21 -19.71 3.73
N ASN A 425 3.99 -19.75 4.28
CA ASN A 425 2.79 -19.80 3.47
C ASN A 425 2.60 -18.52 2.64
N PHE A 426 2.41 -18.68 1.34
CA PHE A 426 1.97 -17.61 0.44
C PHE A 426 0.78 -18.04 -0.45
N ASP A 427 0.00 -19.03 -0.01
CA ASP A 427 -1.20 -19.47 -0.72
C ASP A 427 -2.38 -18.56 -0.43
N VAL A 428 -2.63 -17.62 -1.35
CA VAL A 428 -3.70 -16.62 -1.25
C VAL A 428 -5.11 -17.20 -1.39
N ARG A 429 -5.28 -18.47 -1.82
CA ARG A 429 -6.60 -19.12 -1.88
C ARG A 429 -7.21 -19.32 -0.49
N GLN A 430 -6.37 -19.37 0.52
CA GLN A 430 -6.76 -19.52 1.92
C GLN A 430 -7.12 -18.17 2.58
N LEU A 431 -6.95 -17.05 1.88
CA LEU A 431 -7.23 -15.70 2.40
C LEU A 431 -8.73 -15.42 2.39
N HIS A 432 -9.31 -15.16 3.56
CA HIS A 432 -10.69 -14.70 3.69
C HIS A 432 -10.76 -13.17 3.70
N TRP A 433 -11.26 -12.59 2.60
CA TRP A 433 -11.27 -11.13 2.38
C TRP A 433 -11.98 -10.33 3.47
N ALA A 434 -13.12 -10.81 3.97
CA ALA A 434 -13.87 -10.10 5.00
C ALA A 434 -13.05 -9.93 6.30
N GLU A 435 -12.42 -11.00 6.76
CA GLU A 435 -11.57 -10.99 7.96
C GLU A 435 -10.30 -10.17 7.73
N TYR A 436 -9.65 -10.35 6.58
CA TYR A 436 -8.45 -9.59 6.22
C TYR A 436 -8.72 -8.09 6.19
N MET A 437 -9.82 -7.65 5.56
CA MET A 437 -10.16 -6.24 5.47
C MET A 437 -10.55 -5.63 6.82
N GLU A 438 -11.22 -6.40 7.68
CA GLU A 438 -11.50 -5.97 9.05
C GLU A 438 -10.19 -5.78 9.83
N ASN A 439 -9.31 -6.78 9.84
CA ASN A 439 -8.01 -6.72 10.49
C ASN A 439 -7.13 -5.58 9.94
N TYR A 440 -7.14 -5.36 8.62
CA TYR A 440 -6.43 -4.24 8.00
C TYR A 440 -6.98 -2.90 8.51
N CYS A 441 -8.30 -2.68 8.46
CA CYS A 441 -8.90 -1.44 8.97
C CYS A 441 -8.58 -1.20 10.44
N MET A 442 -8.69 -2.24 11.29
CA MET A 442 -8.32 -2.17 12.70
C MET A 442 -6.82 -1.89 12.89
N GLY A 443 -5.99 -2.46 12.04
CA GLY A 443 -4.56 -2.20 11.95
C GLY A 443 -4.24 -0.74 11.70
N THR A 444 -4.92 -0.09 10.74
CA THR A 444 -4.73 1.34 10.48
C THR A 444 -5.11 2.21 11.68
N LYS A 445 -6.17 1.84 12.41
CA LYS A 445 -6.55 2.51 13.65
C LYS A 445 -5.44 2.40 14.70
N LYS A 446 -4.98 1.18 14.97
CA LYS A 446 -4.06 0.87 16.07
C LYS A 446 -2.62 1.31 15.81
N TYR A 447 -2.08 1.05 14.62
CA TYR A 447 -0.64 1.17 14.34
C TYR A 447 -0.27 2.41 13.54
N VAL A 448 -1.20 2.96 12.75
CA VAL A 448 -0.95 4.14 11.91
C VAL A 448 -1.48 5.40 12.59
N LEU A 449 -2.67 5.34 13.18
CA LEU A 449 -3.26 6.46 13.92
C LEU A 449 -2.93 6.45 15.41
N ASN A 450 -2.33 5.36 15.92
CA ASN A 450 -2.05 5.17 17.34
C ASN A 450 -3.29 5.34 18.24
N GLU A 451 -4.47 4.97 17.73
CA GLU A 451 -5.73 5.05 18.47
C GLU A 451 -5.96 3.72 19.22
N GLU A 452 -6.13 3.79 20.53
CA GLU A 452 -6.37 2.62 21.36
C GLU A 452 -7.80 2.09 21.23
N MET A 453 -7.98 0.80 21.53
CA MET A 453 -9.30 0.17 21.53
C MET A 453 -10.20 0.69 22.68
N SER A 454 -9.58 1.17 23.76
CA SER A 454 -10.24 1.83 24.89
C SER A 454 -11.03 3.08 24.46
N GLY A 455 -10.61 3.76 23.37
CA GLY A 455 -11.27 4.95 22.81
C GLY A 455 -12.54 4.67 21.99
N LEU A 456 -12.86 3.41 21.70
CA LEU A 456 -14.01 3.04 20.84
C LEU A 456 -15.37 3.53 21.36
N PRO A 457 -15.71 3.44 22.66
CA PRO A 457 -16.99 3.94 23.16
C PRO A 457 -17.16 5.45 22.90
N ALA A 458 -16.11 6.24 23.12
CA ALA A 458 -16.11 7.67 22.85
C ALA A 458 -16.26 7.97 21.35
N ALA A 459 -15.54 7.25 20.50
CA ALA A 459 -15.65 7.37 19.05
C ALA A 459 -17.07 7.03 18.53
N ARG A 460 -17.72 5.99 19.09
CA ARG A 460 -19.12 5.64 18.78
C ARG A 460 -20.09 6.75 19.19
N LYS A 461 -19.90 7.33 20.39
CA LYS A 461 -20.71 8.48 20.86
C LYS A 461 -20.55 9.68 19.92
N HIS A 462 -19.34 9.96 19.47
CA HIS A 462 -19.07 11.02 18.49
C HIS A 462 -19.77 10.76 17.15
N LEU A 463 -19.72 9.54 16.61
CA LEU A 463 -20.46 9.20 15.39
C LEU A 463 -21.98 9.30 15.54
N ASN A 464 -22.53 8.97 16.71
CA ASN A 464 -23.95 9.14 17.00
C ASN A 464 -24.33 10.62 17.07
N LYS A 465 -23.48 11.47 17.65
CA LYS A 465 -23.65 12.94 17.61
C LYS A 465 -23.68 13.45 16.16
N LEU A 466 -22.73 13.02 15.33
CA LEU A 466 -22.70 13.38 13.91
C LEU A 466 -23.93 12.87 13.14
N ARG A 467 -24.45 11.69 13.49
CA ARG A 467 -25.71 11.17 12.93
C ARG A 467 -26.87 12.10 13.27
N ASN A 468 -27.00 12.50 14.54
CA ASN A 468 -28.09 13.35 15.00
C ASN A 468 -27.98 14.76 14.38
N ILE A 469 -26.77 15.31 14.24
CA ILE A 469 -26.53 16.58 13.53
C ILE A 469 -27.00 16.47 12.08
N ARG A 470 -26.65 15.38 11.37
CA ARG A 470 -27.10 15.16 9.99
C ARG A 470 -28.62 15.06 9.89
N TYR A 471 -29.26 14.32 10.79
CA TYR A 471 -30.73 14.22 10.79
C TYR A 471 -31.38 15.57 11.06
N GLY A 472 -30.92 16.31 12.07
CA GLY A 472 -31.41 17.66 12.34
C GLY A 472 -31.25 18.60 11.15
N PHE A 473 -30.07 18.63 10.54
CA PHE A 473 -29.82 19.42 9.33
C PHE A 473 -30.76 19.03 8.17
N ASN A 474 -30.90 17.74 7.89
CA ASN A 474 -31.78 17.25 6.82
C ASN A 474 -33.26 17.58 7.11
N THR A 475 -33.72 17.42 8.35
CA THR A 475 -35.08 17.76 8.75
C THR A 475 -35.33 19.26 8.57
N ILE A 476 -34.41 20.13 9.01
CA ILE A 476 -34.52 21.58 8.81
C ILE A 476 -34.56 21.92 7.32
N LEU A 477 -33.68 21.33 6.51
CA LEU A 477 -33.64 21.55 5.06
C LEU A 477 -34.98 21.15 4.40
N VAL A 478 -35.51 19.98 4.75
CA VAL A 478 -36.81 19.51 4.24
C VAL A 478 -37.93 20.46 4.64
N VAL A 479 -37.96 20.91 5.90
CA VAL A 479 -38.97 21.88 6.38
C VAL A 479 -38.87 23.21 5.63
N LEU A 480 -37.66 23.70 5.37
CA LEU A 480 -37.46 24.95 4.60
C LEU A 480 -37.91 24.79 3.14
N ILE A 481 -37.50 23.72 2.46
CA ILE A 481 -37.92 23.42 1.08
C ILE A 481 -39.44 23.29 1.01
N TRP A 482 -40.04 22.57 1.95
CA TRP A 482 -41.49 22.38 2.05
C TRP A 482 -42.22 23.71 2.26
N ARG A 483 -41.70 24.59 3.13
CA ARG A 483 -42.27 25.94 3.33
C ARG A 483 -42.23 26.78 2.05
N VAL A 484 -41.12 26.78 1.32
CA VAL A 484 -41.02 27.50 0.04
C VAL A 484 -41.99 26.93 -1.00
N PHE A 485 -42.11 25.60 -1.05
CA PHE A 485 -43.03 24.92 -1.97
C PHE A 485 -44.50 25.24 -1.68
N ILE A 486 -44.93 25.17 -0.41
CA ILE A 486 -46.27 25.58 0.04
C ILE A 486 -46.52 27.07 -0.25
N ALA A 487 -45.54 27.94 -0.03
CA ALA A 487 -45.70 29.36 -0.32
C ALA A 487 -45.99 29.62 -1.81
N ARG A 488 -45.44 28.81 -2.70
CA ARG A 488 -45.56 28.96 -4.16
C ARG A 488 -46.62 28.09 -4.84
N SER A 489 -47.24 27.14 -4.14
CA SER A 489 -48.23 26.22 -4.72
C SER A 489 -49.52 26.15 -3.91
N GLN A 490 -50.64 26.56 -4.52
CA GLN A 490 -51.97 26.45 -3.92
C GLN A 490 -52.37 24.99 -3.66
N MET A 491 -52.03 24.09 -4.59
CA MET A 491 -52.29 22.66 -4.44
C MET A 491 -51.55 22.09 -3.22
N ALA A 492 -50.28 22.48 -3.04
CA ALA A 492 -49.48 22.04 -1.89
C ALA A 492 -50.05 22.57 -0.56
N ARG A 493 -50.54 23.83 -0.53
CA ARG A 493 -51.27 24.38 0.64
C ARG A 493 -52.50 23.54 0.96
N ASN A 494 -53.33 23.25 -0.02
CA ASN A 494 -54.56 22.50 0.18
C ASN A 494 -54.29 21.09 0.71
N ILE A 495 -53.31 20.39 0.14
CA ILE A 495 -52.86 19.07 0.63
C ILE A 495 -52.35 19.16 2.07
N TRP A 496 -51.53 20.17 2.38
CA TRP A 496 -51.00 20.36 3.73
C TRP A 496 -52.12 20.60 4.76
N TYR A 497 -53.06 21.50 4.48
CA TYR A 497 -54.21 21.75 5.37
C TYR A 497 -55.08 20.50 5.55
N PHE A 498 -55.29 19.72 4.48
CA PHE A 498 -56.01 18.45 4.55
C PHE A 498 -55.30 17.45 5.49
N VAL A 499 -54.00 17.25 5.32
CA VAL A 499 -53.20 16.34 6.16
C VAL A 499 -53.18 16.79 7.61
N VAL A 500 -52.91 18.07 7.87
CA VAL A 500 -52.90 18.62 9.23
C VAL A 500 -54.28 18.50 9.88
N SER A 501 -55.36 18.77 9.14
CA SER A 501 -56.74 18.59 9.62
C SER A 501 -57.04 17.13 9.97
N MET A 502 -56.62 16.17 9.13
CA MET A 502 -56.72 14.75 9.43
C MET A 502 -55.94 14.36 10.70
N CYS A 503 -54.71 14.84 10.88
CA CYS A 503 -53.92 14.57 12.08
C CYS A 503 -54.58 15.15 13.34
N PHE A 504 -55.12 16.37 13.28
CA PHE A 504 -55.86 16.97 14.39
C PHE A 504 -57.12 16.17 14.73
N LYS A 505 -57.90 15.76 13.72
CA LYS A 505 -59.08 14.91 13.92
C LYS A 505 -58.73 13.55 14.53
N PHE A 506 -57.62 12.95 14.09
CA PHE A 506 -57.14 11.68 14.61
C PHE A 506 -56.65 11.80 16.07
N LEU A 507 -55.91 12.85 16.40
CA LEU A 507 -55.49 13.15 17.78
C LEU A 507 -56.67 13.47 18.69
N SER A 508 -57.67 14.23 18.22
CA SER A 508 -58.89 14.50 19.00
C SER A 508 -59.71 13.22 19.23
N TYR A 509 -59.75 12.31 18.25
CA TYR A 509 -60.41 11.01 18.40
C TYR A 509 -59.72 10.13 19.45
N PHE A 510 -58.38 10.08 19.44
CA PHE A 510 -57.61 9.38 20.49
C PHE A 510 -57.80 10.00 21.87
N ARG A 511 -57.84 11.34 21.95
CA ARG A 511 -58.05 12.05 23.21
C ARG A 511 -59.45 11.75 23.77
N ALA A 512 -60.48 11.82 22.94
CA ALA A 512 -61.87 11.48 23.29
C ALA A 512 -62.02 9.99 23.69
N SER A 513 -61.33 9.08 23.00
CA SER A 513 -61.32 7.65 23.30
C SER A 513 -60.59 7.33 24.62
N SER A 514 -59.50 8.05 24.93
CA SER A 514 -58.77 7.89 26.21
C SER A 514 -59.55 8.41 27.43
N THR A 515 -60.47 9.35 27.25
CA THR A 515 -61.36 9.85 28.31
C THR A 515 -62.62 9.01 28.53
N MET A 516 -62.90 8.01 27.68
CA MET A 516 -64.02 7.06 27.85
C MET A 516 -63.59 5.74 28.54
N ARG A 517 -62.42 5.71 29.21
CA ARG A 517 -62.05 4.65 30.15
C ARG A 517 -62.14 5.18 31.59
N TYR A 518 -63.35 5.36 32.07
CA TYR A 518 -63.73 5.30 33.49
C TYR A 518 -65.13 4.72 33.59
#